data_AF-A0A7C5TPE4-F1
#
_entry.id   AF-A0A7C5TPE4-F1
#
_cell.length_a   1.000
_cell.length_b   1.000
_cell.length_c   1.000
_cell.angle_alpha   90.00
_cell.angle_beta   90.00
_cell.angle_gamma   90.00
#
_symmetry.space_group_name_H-M   'P 1'
#
loop_
_entity.id
_entity.type
_entity.pdbx_description
1 polymer ?
#
loop_
_entity_poly.entity_id
_entity_poly.type
_entity_poly.pdbx_seq_one_letter_code
_entity_poly.pdbx_strand_id
1 'polypeptide(L)' 'MRLLELEVHAFRVLREARLVLAPGLNLIVGPNASGKTSVLEAVHVLARGR' A
#
# COMPACT_ATOMS: atom_id res chain seq x y z
N MET A 1 1.83 -12.18 11.59
CA MET A 1 0.86 -11.67 10.60
C MET A 1 1.61 -11.37 9.31
N ARG A 2 1.06 -11.71 8.14
CA ARG A 2 1.70 -11.46 6.83
C ARG A 2 0.67 -10.87 5.87
N LEU A 3 1.03 -9.79 5.18
CA LEU A 3 0.25 -9.23 4.09
C LEU A 3 0.71 -9.88 2.78
N LEU A 4 -0.18 -10.60 2.10
CA LEU A 4 0.10 -11.27 0.83
C LEU A 4 -0.28 -10.40 -0.36
N GLU A 5 -1.38 -9.68 -0.22
CA GLU A 5 -1.95 -8.85 -1.26
C GLU A 5 -2.56 -7.60 -0.63
N LEU A 6 -2.44 -6.47 -1.33
CA LEU A 6 -3.05 -5.21 -0.96
C LEU A 6 -3.87 -4.70 -2.15
N GLU A 7 -5.19 -4.61 -1.94
CA GLU A 7 -6.13 -3.95 -2.83
C GLU A 7 -6.57 -2.63 -2.21
N VAL A 8 -6.48 -1.55 -2.99
CA VAL A 8 -6.79 -0.19 -2.56
C VAL A 8 -7.77 0.41 -3.54
N HIS A 9 -8.89 0.91 -3.03
CA HIS A 9 -9.90 1.63 -3.80
C HIS A 9 -10.18 2.98 -3.14
N ALA A 10 -10.13 4.06 -3.92
CA ALA A 10 -10.46 5.42 -3.51
C ALA A 10 -9.82 5.84 -2.15
N PHE A 11 -8.53 5.57 -1.97
CA PHE A 11 -7.80 5.87 -0.74
C PHE A 11 -6.70 6.90 -1.00
N ARG A 12 -6.82 8.08 -0.38
CA ARG A 12 -5.90 9.21 -0.58
C ARG A 12 -5.77 9.54 -2.09
N VAL A 13 -4.55 9.57 -2.62
CA VAL A 13 -4.27 9.83 -4.03
C VAL A 13 -4.40 8.57 -4.91
N LEU A 14 -4.54 7.39 -4.31
CA LEU A 14 -4.70 6.13 -5.04
C LEU A 14 -6.18 5.94 -5.40
N ARG A 15 -6.48 6.00 -6.70
CA ARG A 15 -7.82 5.68 -7.23
C ARG A 15 -8.09 4.19 -7.15
N GLU A 16 -7.14 3.41 -7.67
CA GLU A 16 -7.15 1.95 -7.62
C GLU A 16 -5.70 1.46 -7.62
N ALA A 17 -5.38 0.48 -6.79
CA ALA A 17 -4.09 -0.21 -6.81
C ALA A 17 -4.24 -1.65 -6.33
N ARG A 18 -3.56 -2.56 -7.01
CA ARG A 18 -3.47 -3.97 -6.63
C ARG A 18 -2.00 -4.37 -6.59
N LEU A 19 -1.54 -4.84 -5.44
CA LEU A 19 -0.15 -5.20 -5.17
C LEU A 19 -0.08 -6.61 -4.61
N VAL A 20 0.51 -7.54 -5.38
CA VAL A 20 0.92 -8.85 -4.86
C VAL A 20 2.30 -8.69 -4.22
N LEU A 21 2.40 -8.99 -2.93
CA LEU A 21 3.62 -8.73 -2.16
C LEU A 21 4.52 -9.96 -2.09
N ALA A 22 5.81 -9.71 -2.27
CA ALA A 22 6.84 -10.70 -2.09
C ALA A 22 7.04 -11.02 -0.60
N PRO A 23 7.54 -12.22 -0.26
CA PRO A 23 8.07 -12.51 1.06
C PRO A 23 9.22 -11.54 1.42
N GLY A 24 9.25 -11.03 2.65
CA GLY A 24 10.36 -10.20 3.13
C GLY A 24 10.20 -8.72 2.76
N LEU A 25 11.20 -8.15 2.09
CA LEU A 25 11.26 -6.72 1.76
C LEU A 25 10.59 -6.44 0.40
N ASN A 26 9.61 -5.54 0.41
CA ASN A 26 9.00 -4.99 -0.81
C ASN A 26 9.46 -3.53 -0.95
N LEU A 27 10.21 -3.22 -2.01
CA LEU A 27 10.70 -1.88 -2.30
C LEU A 27 9.73 -1.16 -3.26
N ILE A 28 9.17 -0.04 -2.82
CA ILE A 28 8.26 0.79 -3.62
C ILE A 28 9.00 2.07 -4.02
N VAL A 29 9.22 2.27 -5.32
CA VAL A 29 9.95 3.43 -5.87
C VAL A 29 9.08 4.22 -6.85
N GLY A 30 9.45 5.47 -7.08
CA GLY A 30 8.76 6.34 -8.03
C GLY A 30 8.91 7.82 -7.69
N PRO A 31 8.42 8.72 -8.56
CA PRO A 31 8.51 10.17 -8.37
C PRO A 31 7.82 10.66 -7.09
N ASN A 32 8.15 11.87 -6.63
CA ASN A 32 7.43 12.50 -5.54
C ASN A 32 5.93 12.64 -5.87
N ALA A 33 5.09 12.59 -4.84
CA ALA A 33 3.62 12.62 -4.96
C ALA A 33 2.98 11.45 -5.76
N SER A 34 3.74 10.40 -6.12
CA SER A 34 3.20 9.23 -6.85
C SER A 34 2.37 8.24 -6.02
N GLY A 35 2.05 8.55 -4.75
CA GLY A 35 1.23 7.70 -3.89
C GLY A 35 1.97 6.63 -3.06
N LYS A 36 3.31 6.62 -3.03
CA LYS A 36 4.10 5.66 -2.22
C LYS A 36 3.74 5.68 -0.73
N THR A 37 3.65 6.88 -0.14
CA THR A 37 3.22 7.04 1.25
C THR A 37 1.80 6.55 1.45
N SER A 38 0.90 6.77 0.48
CA SER A 38 -0.49 6.28 0.55
C SER A 38 -0.57 4.75 0.56
N VAL A 39 0.35 4.04 -0.11
CA VAL A 39 0.45 2.58 0.02
C VAL A 39 0.80 2.17 1.45
N LEU A 40 1.77 2.84 2.08
CA LEU A 40 2.13 2.57 3.48
C LEU A 40 1.00 2.92 4.46
N GLU A 41 0.27 4.01 4.21
CA GLU A 41 -0.91 4.37 5.00
C GLU A 41 -2.01 3.32 4.88
N ALA A 42 -2.26 2.77 3.70
CA ALA A 42 -3.25 1.70 3.52
C ALA A 42 -2.87 0.44 4.33
N VAL A 43 -1.59 0.06 4.32
CA VAL A 43 -1.08 -1.03 5.18
C VAL A 43 -1.25 -0.70 6.67
N HIS A 44 -1.00 0.55 7.07
CA HIS A 44 -1.15 1.00 8.45
C HIS A 44 -2.61 0.86 8.94
N VAL A 45 -3.57 1.30 8.12
CA VAL A 45 -5.01 1.19 8.43
C VAL A 45 -5.41 -0.27 8.63
N LEU A 46 -4.98 -1.18 7.74
CA LEU A 46 -5.26 -2.62 7.89
C LEU A 46 -4.67 -3.21 9.18
N ALA A 47 -3.50 -2.72 9.61
CA ALA A 47 -2.83 -3.21 10.81
C ALA A 47 -3.44 -2.67 12.11
N ARG A 48 -3.99 -1.44 12.12
CA ARG A 48 -4.47 -0.76 13.33
C ARG A 48 -5.99 -0.58 13.41
N GLY A 49 -6.71 -0.78 12.31
CA GLY A 49 -8.17 -0.68 12.25
C GLY A 49 -8.73 0.75 12.27
N ARG A 50 -7.90 1.78 12.05
CA ARG A 50 -8.29 3.20 11.87
C ARG A 50 -7.31 3.92 10.96
#